data_AF-A0A9J5Z3M1-F1
#
_entry.id   AF-A0A9J5Z3M1-F1
#
_cell.length_a   1.000
_cell.length_b   1.000
_cell.length_c   1.000
_cell.angle_alpha   90.00
_cell.angle_beta   90.00
_cell.angle_gamma   90.00
#
_symmetry.space_group_name_H-M   'P 1'
#
loop_
_entity.id
_entity.type
_entity.pdbx_description
1 polymer ?
#
loop_
_entity_poly.entity_id
_entity_poly.type
_entity_poly.pdbx_seq_one_letter_code
_entity_poly.pdbx_strand_id
1 'polypeptide(L)'
;MTSRIILTTKNDFVDEINDMLIHRFSDDAIVYTAIDETIEPNDQCQFEDFLHTLHPTNLPPYRLTLKKYFPVILLRNLNPTEGLCNGTRLICRDFKSHVISATISSENEDTNTLGCKEVENLSLDTAMPQLDTNELRNQVDTTVWLAIFPTKMVLRLNIDRIELATRDWICKVQIVEMGRPRESPDKKCRFQNLILEDEEECQIKAVMYADEIEQYADKLKLINTYLISTARVKVSPTSYGKPIHKFYWILDKETVIEHIKPSNELEKPLPQPTKLNITTFDRIPHLMVDSAAKIDILTIVLRCGPQKYVGRSHHRCREITLCDNQKNQFLLTLWEDFGEIEGHEIASKMATTADLIVILGRSIGISTFQGLSLQIRFNSTVRVNPNYPQAVKLINWAKENKTMLLSHSSEKTSTSSSVTPMIVTPTGQQLISVEEIKSVPSVSHT
;
A
#
# COMPACT_ATOMS: atom_id res chain seq x y z
N MET A 1 -36.52 -18.08 -35.19
CA MET A 1 -36.02 -19.48 -35.25
C MET A 1 -34.71 -19.46 -36.04
N THR A 2 -33.58 -19.46 -35.37
CA THR A 2 -32.26 -19.55 -36.01
C THR A 2 -31.99 -21.00 -36.41
N SER A 3 -31.84 -21.25 -37.71
CA SER A 3 -31.37 -22.51 -38.28
C SER A 3 -30.00 -22.83 -37.69
N ARG A 4 -29.84 -24.02 -37.08
CA ARG A 4 -28.55 -24.49 -36.53
C ARG A 4 -27.91 -25.44 -37.53
N ILE A 5 -26.64 -25.21 -37.87
CA ILE A 5 -25.87 -26.01 -38.82
C ILE A 5 -24.68 -26.63 -38.07
N ILE A 6 -24.45 -27.93 -38.28
CA ILE A 6 -23.28 -28.64 -37.76
C ILE A 6 -22.11 -28.36 -38.71
N LEU A 7 -21.09 -27.65 -38.25
CA LEU A 7 -19.91 -27.29 -39.04
C LEU A 7 -18.86 -28.41 -39.12
N THR A 8 -18.75 -29.25 -38.08
CA THR A 8 -17.84 -30.40 -38.04
C THR A 8 -18.36 -31.47 -37.08
N THR A 9 -17.92 -32.71 -37.27
CA THR A 9 -18.32 -33.89 -36.48
C THR A 9 -17.32 -34.24 -35.36
N LYS A 10 -16.11 -33.66 -35.35
CA LYS A 10 -15.07 -33.90 -34.32
C LYS A 10 -14.42 -32.61 -33.85
N ASN A 11 -13.99 -32.59 -32.58
CA ASN A 11 -13.29 -31.46 -31.96
C ASN A 11 -11.92 -31.19 -32.59
N ASP A 12 -11.18 -32.23 -32.98
CA ASP A 12 -9.85 -32.06 -33.61
C ASP A 12 -9.91 -31.18 -34.88
N PHE A 13 -10.99 -31.29 -35.66
CA PHE A 13 -11.22 -30.42 -36.82
C PHE A 13 -11.63 -28.99 -36.44
N VAL A 14 -12.18 -28.78 -35.25
CA VAL A 14 -12.45 -27.43 -34.73
C VAL A 14 -11.13 -26.72 -34.45
N ASP A 15 -10.15 -27.42 -33.88
CA ASP A 15 -8.82 -26.87 -33.60
C ASP A 15 -8.07 -26.50 -34.89
N GLU A 16 -8.14 -27.33 -35.94
CA GLU A 16 -7.59 -26.98 -37.26
C GLU A 16 -8.24 -25.72 -37.86
N ILE A 17 -9.56 -25.56 -37.68
CA ILE A 17 -10.29 -24.37 -38.16
C ILE A 17 -9.91 -23.14 -37.34
N ASN A 18 -9.82 -23.28 -36.02
CA ASN A 18 -9.37 -22.23 -35.10
C ASN A 18 -7.98 -21.71 -35.50
N ASP A 19 -7.05 -22.64 -35.73
CA ASP A 19 -5.69 -22.33 -36.19
C ASP A 19 -5.70 -21.66 -37.57
N MET A 20 -6.51 -22.14 -38.51
CA MET A 20 -6.63 -21.47 -39.80
C MET A 20 -7.20 -20.04 -39.67
N LEU A 21 -8.16 -19.82 -38.79
CA LEU A 21 -8.79 -18.52 -38.58
C LEU A 21 -7.83 -17.52 -37.94
N ILE A 22 -7.03 -17.93 -36.95
CA ILE A 22 -6.09 -17.01 -36.30
C ILE A 22 -5.02 -16.50 -37.27
N HIS A 23 -4.60 -17.32 -38.23
CA HIS A 23 -3.66 -16.89 -39.28
C HIS A 23 -4.25 -15.84 -40.23
N ARG A 24 -5.58 -15.66 -40.28
CA ARG A 24 -6.24 -14.65 -41.13
C ARG A 24 -6.27 -13.26 -40.51
N PHE A 25 -6.05 -13.13 -39.21
CA PHE A 25 -6.01 -11.82 -38.55
C PHE A 25 -4.64 -11.17 -38.78
N SER A 26 -4.65 -9.86 -39.07
CA SER A 26 -3.46 -9.10 -39.45
C SER A 26 -2.56 -8.70 -38.27
N ASP A 27 -3.07 -8.73 -37.04
CA ASP A 27 -2.32 -8.37 -35.84
C ASP A 27 -1.32 -9.47 -35.42
N ASP A 28 -0.31 -9.06 -34.64
CA ASP A 28 0.71 -9.96 -34.11
C ASP A 28 0.10 -11.03 -33.19
N ALA A 29 0.55 -12.27 -33.38
CA ALA A 29 0.14 -13.39 -32.55
C ALA A 29 0.89 -13.37 -31.21
N ILE A 30 0.14 -13.53 -30.13
CA ILE A 30 0.68 -13.75 -28.78
C ILE A 30 0.39 -15.19 -28.37
N VAL A 31 1.42 -15.87 -27.87
CA VAL A 31 1.36 -17.27 -27.48
C VAL A 31 1.48 -17.35 -25.96
N TYR A 32 0.46 -17.89 -25.32
CA TYR A 32 0.48 -18.28 -23.92
C TYR A 32 0.78 -19.77 -23.82
N THR A 33 1.73 -20.14 -22.96
CA THR A 33 2.09 -21.53 -22.68
C THR A 33 1.63 -21.86 -21.27
N ALA A 34 0.88 -22.96 -21.14
CA ALA A 34 0.42 -23.44 -19.84
C ALA A 34 1.61 -23.89 -18.98
N ILE A 35 1.48 -23.69 -17.67
CA ILE A 35 2.41 -24.22 -16.67
C ILE A 35 1.67 -25.40 -16.02
N ASP A 36 2.07 -26.61 -16.40
CA ASP A 36 1.52 -27.85 -15.87
C ASP A 36 2.52 -28.44 -14.86
N GLU A 37 2.10 -28.62 -13.61
CA GLU A 37 2.92 -29.19 -12.54
C GLU A 37 2.40 -30.58 -12.15
N THR A 38 3.30 -31.56 -12.03
CA THR A 38 2.99 -32.86 -11.45
C THR A 38 2.81 -32.74 -9.92
N ILE A 39 1.96 -33.58 -9.35
CA ILE A 39 1.74 -33.64 -7.88
C ILE A 39 3.06 -33.95 -7.15
N GLU A 40 3.86 -34.85 -7.74
CA GLU A 40 5.21 -35.18 -7.27
C GLU A 40 6.24 -34.47 -8.15
N PRO A 41 7.05 -33.53 -7.64
CA PRO A 41 7.99 -32.75 -8.46
C PRO A 41 9.04 -33.60 -9.19
N ASN A 42 9.36 -34.78 -8.66
CA ASN A 42 10.31 -35.71 -9.28
C ASN A 42 9.79 -36.31 -10.60
N ASP A 43 8.48 -36.29 -10.79
CA ASP A 43 7.82 -36.86 -11.96
C ASP A 43 7.72 -35.84 -13.12
N GLN A 44 7.97 -34.55 -12.86
CA GLN A 44 7.80 -33.47 -13.84
C GLN A 44 8.59 -33.75 -15.13
N CYS A 45 9.89 -34.03 -15.01
CA CYS A 45 10.75 -34.29 -16.16
C CYS A 45 10.34 -35.53 -16.97
N GLN A 46 9.62 -36.48 -16.38
CA GLN A 46 9.20 -37.71 -17.05
C GLN A 46 7.90 -37.52 -17.83
N PHE A 47 6.99 -36.66 -17.35
CA PHE A 47 5.66 -36.51 -17.93
C PHE A 47 5.43 -35.18 -18.65
N GLU A 48 6.37 -34.24 -18.60
CA GLU A 48 6.27 -32.92 -19.24
C GLU A 48 5.84 -33.01 -20.73
N ASP A 49 6.54 -33.82 -21.54
CA ASP A 49 6.19 -34.01 -22.95
C ASP A 49 4.80 -34.64 -23.15
N PHE A 50 4.40 -35.54 -22.25
CA PHE A 50 3.08 -36.16 -22.29
C PHE A 50 1.98 -35.15 -21.92
N LEU A 51 2.20 -34.32 -20.89
CA LEU A 51 1.27 -33.27 -20.46
C LEU A 51 1.03 -32.27 -21.59
N HIS A 52 2.06 -31.89 -22.33
CA HIS A 52 1.95 -30.99 -23.49
C HIS A 52 1.09 -31.54 -24.63
N THR A 53 0.87 -32.87 -24.69
CA THR A 53 0.03 -33.52 -25.70
C THR A 53 -1.42 -33.72 -25.27
N LEU A 54 -1.76 -33.37 -24.03
CA LEU A 54 -3.12 -33.55 -23.52
C LEU A 54 -4.03 -32.41 -24.00
N HIS A 55 -5.23 -32.80 -24.46
CA HIS A 55 -6.32 -31.89 -24.81
C HIS A 55 -7.57 -32.17 -23.94
N PRO A 56 -7.51 -31.88 -22.62
CA PRO A 56 -8.62 -32.17 -21.73
C PRO A 56 -9.87 -31.35 -22.10
N THR A 57 -11.04 -32.00 -22.11
CA THR A 57 -12.31 -31.31 -22.31
C THR A 57 -12.51 -30.27 -21.22
N ASN A 58 -12.92 -29.05 -21.59
CA ASN A 58 -13.11 -27.94 -20.66
C ASN A 58 -11.81 -27.43 -19.99
N LEU A 59 -10.67 -27.49 -20.69
CA LEU A 59 -9.44 -26.78 -20.34
C LEU A 59 -8.77 -26.18 -21.60
N PRO A 60 -7.94 -25.11 -21.45
CA PRO A 60 -7.29 -24.51 -22.60
C PRO A 60 -6.21 -25.46 -23.13
N PRO A 61 -5.87 -25.39 -24.42
CA PRO A 61 -4.71 -26.11 -24.94
C PRO A 61 -3.44 -25.64 -24.22
N TYR A 62 -2.45 -26.55 -24.10
CA TYR A 62 -1.12 -26.23 -23.56
C TYR A 62 -0.50 -24.99 -24.22
N ARG A 63 -0.75 -24.79 -25.51
CA ARG A 63 -0.38 -23.56 -26.23
C ARG A 63 -1.64 -22.85 -26.72
N LEU A 64 -1.88 -21.67 -26.17
CA LEU A 64 -2.99 -20.80 -26.52
C LEU A 64 -2.47 -19.62 -27.34
N THR A 65 -2.75 -19.61 -28.63
CA THR A 65 -2.39 -18.50 -29.52
C THR A 65 -3.58 -17.55 -29.66
N LEU A 66 -3.35 -16.24 -29.50
CA LEU A 66 -4.39 -15.22 -29.62
C LEU A 66 -3.89 -14.01 -30.42
N LYS A 67 -4.83 -13.27 -31.01
CA LYS A 67 -4.58 -12.03 -31.74
C LYS A 67 -5.56 -10.95 -31.35
N LYS A 68 -5.19 -9.70 -31.58
CA LYS A 68 -6.06 -8.56 -31.26
C LYS A 68 -7.34 -8.67 -32.10
N TYR A 69 -8.46 -8.31 -31.47
CA TYR A 69 -9.81 -8.45 -32.03
C TYR A 69 -10.26 -9.88 -32.31
N PHE A 70 -9.50 -10.88 -31.86
CA PHE A 70 -9.87 -12.28 -32.05
C PHE A 70 -11.08 -12.64 -31.17
N PRO A 71 -12.08 -13.33 -31.73
CA PRO A 71 -13.27 -13.80 -31.02
C PRO A 71 -12.97 -14.97 -30.07
N VAL A 72 -13.29 -14.82 -28.78
CA VAL A 72 -13.17 -15.87 -27.74
C VAL A 72 -14.46 -16.09 -26.94
N ILE A 73 -14.69 -17.29 -26.40
CA ILE A 73 -15.89 -17.63 -25.60
C ILE A 73 -15.50 -18.11 -24.20
N LEU A 74 -16.27 -17.70 -23.19
CA LEU A 74 -16.11 -18.20 -21.83
C LEU A 74 -16.72 -19.59 -21.71
N LEU A 75 -15.94 -20.56 -21.24
CA LEU A 75 -16.44 -21.92 -20.96
C LEU A 75 -16.78 -22.19 -19.48
N ARG A 76 -16.71 -21.16 -18.63
CA ARG A 76 -17.05 -21.25 -17.20
C ARG A 76 -17.67 -19.96 -16.69
N ASN A 77 -18.46 -20.08 -15.64
CA ASN A 77 -19.01 -18.91 -14.95
C ASN A 77 -17.89 -18.16 -14.23
N LEU A 78 -17.67 -16.90 -14.62
CA LEU A 78 -16.70 -16.02 -13.99
C LEU A 78 -17.38 -15.02 -13.05
N ASN A 79 -18.41 -14.34 -13.55
CA ASN A 79 -19.23 -13.41 -12.78
C ASN A 79 -20.65 -13.38 -13.37
N PRO A 80 -21.57 -14.24 -12.88
CA PRO A 80 -22.94 -14.31 -13.37
C PRO A 80 -23.70 -12.99 -13.21
N THR A 81 -23.41 -12.22 -12.16
CA THR A 81 -24.08 -10.92 -11.87
C THR A 81 -23.78 -9.87 -12.93
N GLU A 82 -22.59 -9.91 -13.52
CA GLU A 82 -22.15 -9.00 -14.59
C GLU A 82 -22.36 -9.58 -16.00
N GLY A 83 -22.98 -10.75 -16.13
CA GLY A 83 -23.23 -11.41 -17.41
C GLY A 83 -22.03 -12.17 -17.98
N LEU A 84 -21.00 -12.44 -17.17
CA LEU A 84 -19.83 -13.26 -17.55
C LEU A 84 -20.05 -14.71 -17.15
N CYS A 85 -20.98 -15.37 -17.84
CA CYS A 85 -21.32 -16.78 -17.65
C CYS A 85 -20.72 -17.66 -18.76
N ASN A 86 -20.82 -18.98 -18.57
CA ASN A 86 -20.51 -19.95 -19.64
C ASN A 86 -21.33 -19.61 -20.90
N GLY A 87 -20.66 -19.56 -22.06
CA GLY A 87 -21.23 -19.17 -23.34
C GLY A 87 -21.09 -17.68 -23.69
N THR A 88 -20.57 -16.84 -22.80
CA THR A 88 -20.39 -15.41 -23.08
C THR A 88 -19.32 -15.20 -24.16
N ARG A 89 -19.68 -14.49 -25.24
CA ARG A 89 -18.79 -14.16 -26.35
C ARG A 89 -18.03 -12.86 -26.05
N LEU A 90 -16.73 -12.89 -26.25
CA LEU A 90 -15.80 -11.81 -25.94
C LEU A 90 -14.91 -11.52 -27.17
N ILE A 91 -14.46 -10.27 -27.30
CA ILE A 91 -13.50 -9.84 -28.34
C ILE A 91 -12.23 -9.39 -27.63
N CYS A 92 -11.09 -10.03 -27.93
CA CYS A 92 -9.78 -9.66 -27.38
C CYS A 92 -9.41 -8.23 -27.78
N ARG A 93 -8.91 -7.43 -26.82
CA ARG A 93 -8.49 -6.04 -27.04
C ARG A 93 -7.01 -5.84 -26.80
N ASP A 94 -6.46 -6.47 -25.77
CA ASP A 94 -5.06 -6.33 -25.41
C ASP A 94 -4.56 -7.55 -24.64
N PHE A 95 -3.24 -7.70 -24.58
CA PHE A 95 -2.57 -8.87 -24.04
C PHE A 95 -1.38 -8.46 -23.16
N LYS A 96 -1.36 -8.96 -21.93
CA LYS A 96 -0.20 -8.87 -21.00
C LYS A 96 0.27 -10.29 -20.65
N SER A 97 1.39 -10.42 -19.94
CA SER A 97 2.06 -11.70 -19.66
C SER A 97 1.15 -12.81 -19.11
N HIS A 98 0.15 -12.45 -18.29
CA HIS A 98 -0.81 -13.41 -17.72
C HIS A 98 -2.26 -12.92 -17.78
N VAL A 99 -2.52 -11.86 -18.56
CA VAL A 99 -3.82 -11.20 -18.58
C VAL A 99 -4.29 -10.94 -20.00
N ILE A 100 -5.55 -11.27 -20.26
CA ILE A 100 -6.23 -10.95 -21.52
C ILE A 100 -7.30 -9.89 -21.22
N SER A 101 -7.22 -8.76 -21.92
CA SER A 101 -8.28 -7.74 -21.92
C SER A 101 -9.28 -8.06 -23.02
N ALA A 102 -10.58 -8.08 -22.70
CA ALA A 102 -11.62 -8.40 -23.67
C ALA A 102 -12.94 -7.66 -23.38
N THR A 103 -13.71 -7.42 -24.44
CA THR A 103 -15.03 -6.78 -24.33
C THR A 103 -16.14 -7.76 -24.69
N ILE A 104 -17.26 -7.71 -23.96
CA ILE A 104 -18.44 -8.52 -24.30
C ILE A 104 -18.94 -8.12 -25.69
N SER A 105 -19.10 -9.12 -26.56
CA SER A 105 -19.72 -8.96 -27.86
C SER A 105 -21.24 -8.96 -27.67
N SER A 106 -21.85 -7.81 -27.35
CA SER A 106 -23.31 -7.72 -27.32
C SER A 106 -23.86 -7.58 -28.75
N GLU A 107 -24.78 -8.48 -29.12
CA GLU A 107 -25.69 -8.25 -30.24
C GLU A 107 -26.91 -7.51 -29.71
N ASN A 108 -26.85 -6.18 -29.64
CA ASN A 108 -28.06 -5.37 -29.53
C ASN A 108 -28.36 -4.75 -30.90
N GLU A 109 -29.19 -5.44 -31.68
CA GLU A 109 -30.03 -4.79 -32.69
C GLU A 109 -31.00 -3.88 -31.93
N ASP A 110 -30.61 -2.61 -31.78
CA ASP A 110 -31.45 -1.42 -31.87
C ASP A 110 -30.84 -0.28 -31.04
N THR A 111 -30.58 0.83 -31.72
CA THR A 111 -30.20 2.15 -31.22
C THR A 111 -28.75 2.35 -30.73
N ASN A 112 -28.02 3.14 -31.52
CA ASN A 112 -26.86 4.02 -31.25
C ASN A 112 -26.50 4.35 -29.78
N THR A 113 -26.24 3.35 -28.95
CA THR A 113 -25.59 3.53 -27.65
C THR A 113 -24.81 2.27 -27.31
N LEU A 114 -23.51 2.29 -27.63
CA LEU A 114 -22.53 1.28 -27.23
C LEU A 114 -22.42 1.24 -25.70
N GLY A 115 -23.30 0.48 -25.05
CA GLY A 115 -23.11 0.02 -23.68
C GLY A 115 -22.13 -1.15 -23.65
N CYS A 116 -20.88 -0.93 -24.07
CA CYS A 116 -19.82 -1.91 -23.88
C CYS A 116 -19.44 -1.93 -22.40
N LYS A 117 -19.75 -3.02 -21.69
CA LYS A 117 -19.10 -3.30 -20.40
C LYS A 117 -17.69 -3.81 -20.69
N GLU A 118 -16.70 -3.05 -20.24
CA GLU A 118 -15.29 -3.40 -20.33
C GLU A 118 -14.93 -4.41 -19.23
N VAL A 119 -14.33 -5.54 -19.59
CA VAL A 119 -13.79 -6.50 -18.63
C VAL A 119 -12.29 -6.33 -18.64
N GLU A 120 -11.78 -5.58 -17.66
CA GLU A 120 -10.42 -5.06 -17.73
C GLU A 120 -9.34 -6.14 -17.56
N ASN A 121 -9.61 -7.28 -16.90
CA ASN A 121 -8.57 -8.28 -16.65
C ASN A 121 -9.11 -9.72 -16.52
N LEU A 122 -8.68 -10.63 -17.41
CA LEU A 122 -8.85 -12.08 -17.27
C LEU A 122 -7.49 -12.74 -16.97
N SER A 123 -7.28 -13.29 -15.77
CA SER A 123 -6.03 -14.01 -15.41
C SER A 123 -6.05 -15.47 -15.86
N LEU A 124 -4.86 -16.00 -16.17
CA LEU A 124 -4.61 -17.38 -16.60
C LEU A 124 -3.73 -18.10 -15.55
N ASP A 125 -4.22 -18.30 -14.31
CA ASP A 125 -3.48 -19.08 -13.30
C ASP A 125 -3.85 -20.57 -13.33
N THR A 126 -2.96 -21.47 -13.73
CA THR A 126 -3.25 -22.92 -13.73
C THR A 126 -3.26 -23.47 -12.32
N ALA A 127 -4.43 -23.89 -11.84
CA ALA A 127 -4.53 -24.87 -10.75
C ALA A 127 -5.72 -25.78 -11.05
N MET A 128 -5.46 -27.10 -11.19
CA MET A 128 -6.49 -28.12 -11.33
C MET A 128 -7.44 -28.11 -10.12
N PRO A 129 -8.74 -27.80 -10.29
CA PRO A 129 -9.74 -28.19 -9.31
C PRO A 129 -10.16 -29.64 -9.61
N GLN A 130 -10.33 -30.44 -8.56
CA GLN A 130 -10.90 -31.78 -8.71
C GLN A 130 -12.29 -31.68 -9.38
N LEU A 131 -12.45 -32.36 -10.53
CA LEU A 131 -13.73 -32.43 -11.23
C LEU A 131 -14.71 -33.27 -10.43
N ASP A 132 -15.80 -32.65 -9.98
CA ASP A 132 -17.04 -33.36 -9.68
C ASP A 132 -17.82 -33.48 -11.00
N THR A 133 -17.85 -34.68 -11.56
CA THR A 133 -18.48 -34.95 -12.86
C THR A 133 -19.98 -35.15 -12.66
N ASN A 134 -20.76 -34.08 -12.72
CA ASN A 134 -22.16 -34.13 -13.12
C ASN A 134 -22.69 -32.71 -13.29
N GLU A 135 -22.50 -32.11 -14.47
CA GLU A 135 -23.51 -31.23 -15.06
C GLU A 135 -23.11 -30.78 -16.47
N LEU A 136 -24.13 -30.57 -17.30
CA LEU A 136 -24.13 -29.87 -18.60
C LEU A 136 -23.88 -30.72 -19.85
N ARG A 137 -24.95 -31.48 -20.15
CA ARG A 137 -25.42 -31.73 -21.51
C ARG A 137 -26.19 -30.49 -21.99
N ASN A 138 -25.94 -30.08 -23.23
CA ASN A 138 -26.64 -29.06 -24.05
C ASN A 138 -26.30 -27.58 -23.81
N GLN A 139 -25.45 -27.02 -24.69
CA GLN A 139 -25.67 -25.73 -25.35
C GLN A 139 -24.54 -25.49 -26.37
N VAL A 140 -24.87 -25.43 -27.66
CA VAL A 140 -23.93 -25.01 -28.71
C VAL A 140 -24.65 -24.02 -29.60
N ASP A 141 -24.14 -22.80 -29.62
CA ASP A 141 -24.57 -21.74 -30.53
C ASP A 141 -23.38 -21.28 -31.38
N THR A 142 -23.68 -20.92 -32.62
CA THR A 142 -22.78 -21.06 -33.76
C THR A 142 -21.96 -19.79 -34.00
N THR A 143 -20.66 -19.88 -33.78
CA THR A 143 -19.54 -19.10 -34.36
C THR A 143 -18.29 -19.77 -33.78
N VAL A 144 -17.25 -20.00 -34.59
CA VAL A 144 -16.04 -20.68 -34.11
C VAL A 144 -15.26 -19.68 -33.24
N TRP A 145 -15.49 -19.72 -31.92
CA TRP A 145 -14.82 -18.92 -30.91
C TRP A 145 -13.75 -19.78 -30.23
N LEU A 146 -12.54 -19.24 -30.00
CA LEU A 146 -11.56 -19.94 -29.16
C LEU A 146 -12.11 -20.00 -27.73
N ALA A 147 -12.17 -21.19 -27.16
CA ALA A 147 -12.46 -21.36 -25.76
C ALA A 147 -11.29 -20.84 -24.91
N ILE A 148 -11.53 -19.81 -24.11
CA ILE A 148 -10.55 -19.34 -23.13
C ILE A 148 -11.07 -19.71 -21.73
N PHE A 149 -10.17 -20.26 -20.93
CA PHE A 149 -10.42 -20.56 -19.53
C PHE A 149 -9.71 -19.51 -18.68
N PRO A 150 -10.40 -18.42 -18.29
CA PRO A 150 -9.82 -17.48 -17.36
C PRO A 150 -9.84 -18.12 -15.98
N THR A 151 -8.72 -18.70 -15.58
CA THR A 151 -8.54 -19.21 -14.23
C THR A 151 -8.32 -18.03 -13.28
N LYS A 152 -9.47 -17.57 -12.75
CA LYS A 152 -9.72 -16.56 -11.70
C LYS A 152 -9.68 -15.11 -12.18
N MET A 153 -10.78 -14.41 -11.88
CA MET A 153 -10.86 -12.95 -11.97
C MET A 153 -10.06 -12.38 -10.82
N VAL A 154 -9.16 -11.45 -11.11
CA VAL A 154 -8.49 -10.67 -10.08
C VAL A 154 -9.33 -9.43 -9.83
N LEU A 155 -9.98 -9.34 -8.67
CA LEU A 155 -10.93 -8.27 -8.35
C LEU A 155 -10.20 -6.94 -8.08
N ARG A 156 -10.67 -5.87 -8.71
CA ARG A 156 -10.26 -4.50 -8.36
C ARG A 156 -10.90 -4.10 -7.04
N LEU A 157 -10.11 -3.97 -5.98
CA LEU A 157 -10.60 -3.68 -4.64
C LEU A 157 -9.84 -2.49 -4.02
N ASN A 158 -10.56 -1.70 -3.24
CA ASN A 158 -9.97 -0.72 -2.32
C ASN A 158 -9.43 -1.41 -1.07
N ILE A 159 -8.56 -0.72 -0.34
CA ILE A 159 -7.81 -1.26 0.82
C ILE A 159 -8.77 -1.81 1.90
N ASP A 160 -9.90 -1.13 2.11
CA ASP A 160 -10.89 -1.44 3.13
C ASP A 160 -11.60 -2.80 2.89
N ARG A 161 -11.71 -3.23 1.63
CA ARG A 161 -12.34 -4.50 1.22
C ARG A 161 -11.38 -5.69 1.20
N ILE A 162 -10.08 -5.45 1.41
CA ILE A 162 -9.05 -6.49 1.37
C ILE A 162 -8.80 -7.02 2.79
N GLU A 163 -9.21 -8.28 3.01
CA GLU A 163 -9.04 -9.00 4.27
C GLU A 163 -8.07 -10.20 4.11
N LEU A 164 -7.80 -10.91 5.21
CA LEU A 164 -6.89 -12.08 5.22
C LEU A 164 -7.30 -13.21 4.26
N ALA A 165 -8.62 -13.39 4.08
CA ALA A 165 -9.18 -14.43 3.22
C ALA A 165 -9.34 -13.98 1.77
N THR A 166 -9.21 -12.68 1.50
CA THR A 166 -9.34 -12.12 0.15
C THR A 166 -8.17 -12.63 -0.70
N ARG A 167 -8.50 -13.45 -1.70
CA ARG A 167 -7.56 -13.92 -2.72
C ARG A 167 -7.79 -13.14 -3.99
N ASP A 168 -6.80 -13.19 -4.88
CA ASP A 168 -6.95 -12.75 -6.27
C ASP A 168 -7.51 -11.31 -6.36
N TRP A 169 -6.77 -10.35 -5.80
CA TRP A 169 -7.13 -8.93 -5.80
C TRP A 169 -6.02 -8.06 -6.42
N ILE A 170 -6.41 -6.96 -7.07
CA ILE A 170 -5.53 -5.85 -7.44
C ILE A 170 -6.07 -4.59 -6.77
N CYS A 171 -5.21 -3.85 -6.09
CA CYS A 171 -5.53 -2.56 -5.50
C CYS A 171 -4.75 -1.44 -6.17
N LYS A 172 -5.40 -0.30 -6.40
CA LYS A 172 -4.74 0.92 -6.84
C LYS A 172 -4.24 1.65 -5.62
N VAL A 173 -2.95 1.93 -5.58
CA VAL A 173 -2.40 2.66 -4.45
C VAL A 173 -1.34 3.63 -4.89
N GLN A 174 -1.18 4.71 -4.14
CA GLN A 174 -0.02 5.57 -4.20
C GLN A 174 0.84 5.41 -2.95
N ILE A 175 2.16 5.56 -3.11
CA ILE A 175 3.08 5.52 -1.96
C ILE A 175 3.15 6.90 -1.34
N VAL A 176 2.37 7.13 -0.28
CA VAL A 176 2.32 8.43 0.40
C VAL A 176 3.47 8.62 1.38
N GLU A 177 4.09 7.52 1.82
CA GLU A 177 5.27 7.55 2.67
C GLU A 177 6.18 6.35 2.42
N MET A 178 7.49 6.62 2.44
CA MET A 178 8.54 5.63 2.28
C MET A 178 9.61 5.90 3.34
N GLY A 179 9.70 5.05 4.36
CA GLY A 179 10.75 5.12 5.36
C GLY A 179 12.07 4.59 4.80
N ARG A 180 13.20 4.89 5.43
CA ARG A 180 14.47 4.24 5.07
C ARG A 180 14.48 2.77 5.47
N PRO A 181 15.29 1.91 4.82
CA PRO A 181 15.55 0.56 5.30
C PRO A 181 16.19 0.56 6.69
N ARG A 182 15.75 -0.35 7.57
CA ARG A 182 16.19 -0.47 8.96
C ARG A 182 16.42 -1.93 9.34
N GLU A 183 17.27 -2.15 10.34
CA GLU A 183 17.46 -3.47 10.92
C GLU A 183 16.47 -3.74 12.04
N SER A 184 16.02 -4.98 12.15
CA SER A 184 15.22 -5.47 13.25
C SER A 184 16.01 -5.37 14.57
N PRO A 185 15.33 -5.30 15.74
CA PRO A 185 16.03 -5.14 17.02
C PRO A 185 16.99 -6.30 17.34
N ASP A 186 16.69 -7.50 16.82
CA ASP A 186 17.53 -8.70 16.90
C ASP A 186 18.59 -8.77 15.80
N LYS A 187 18.67 -7.77 14.91
CA LYS A 187 19.60 -7.65 13.77
C LYS A 187 19.56 -8.82 12.79
N LYS A 188 18.45 -9.56 12.77
CA LYS A 188 18.28 -10.72 11.87
C LYS A 188 17.68 -10.35 10.52
N CYS A 189 16.99 -9.22 10.45
CA CYS A 189 16.20 -8.88 9.28
C CYS A 189 16.24 -7.38 9.00
N ARG A 190 16.52 -7.02 7.74
CA ARG A 190 16.35 -5.66 7.25
C ARG A 190 14.92 -5.50 6.74
N PHE A 191 14.27 -4.40 7.08
CA PHE A 191 12.90 -4.12 6.64
C PHE A 191 12.75 -2.64 6.27
N GLN A 192 11.79 -2.34 5.40
CA GLN A 192 11.43 -0.98 5.03
C GLN A 192 9.91 -0.82 5.14
N ASN A 193 9.48 0.22 5.86
CA ASN A 193 8.06 0.54 6.00
C ASN A 193 7.62 1.51 4.90
N LEU A 194 6.46 1.23 4.33
CA LEU A 194 5.74 2.08 3.38
C LEU A 194 4.35 2.38 3.94
N ILE A 195 3.79 3.53 3.58
CA ILE A 195 2.37 3.81 3.72
C ILE A 195 1.79 3.96 2.31
N LEU A 196 0.79 3.13 2.03
CA LEU A 196 0.05 3.09 0.79
C LEU A 196 -1.31 3.77 1.02
N GLU A 197 -1.83 4.46 0.01
CA GLU A 197 -3.14 5.10 0.02
C GLU A 197 -3.90 4.78 -1.26
N ASP A 198 -5.17 4.42 -1.16
CA ASP A 198 -6.04 4.13 -2.32
C ASP A 198 -6.87 5.34 -2.79
N GLU A 199 -7.82 5.09 -3.68
CA GLU A 199 -8.68 6.11 -4.28
C GLU A 199 -9.69 6.72 -3.29
N GLU A 200 -9.97 6.03 -2.18
CA GLU A 200 -10.86 6.49 -1.11
C GLU A 200 -10.08 7.13 0.06
N GLU A 201 -8.79 7.45 -0.17
CA GLU A 201 -7.84 7.90 0.84
C GLU A 201 -7.71 6.92 2.03
N CYS A 202 -8.00 5.64 1.86
CA CYS A 202 -7.74 4.65 2.89
C CYS A 202 -6.23 4.39 2.95
N GLN A 203 -5.63 4.53 4.13
CA GLN A 203 -4.18 4.32 4.29
C GLN A 203 -3.91 2.96 4.92
N ILE A 204 -2.94 2.23 4.37
CA ILE A 204 -2.46 0.97 4.93
C ILE A 204 -0.94 0.96 5.03
N LYS A 205 -0.44 0.29 6.07
CA LYS A 205 0.99 0.03 6.20
C LYS A 205 1.38 -1.13 5.28
N ALA A 206 2.46 -0.96 4.52
CA ALA A 206 3.14 -2.06 3.84
C ALA A 206 4.59 -2.21 4.32
N VAL A 207 5.13 -3.42 4.25
CA VAL A 207 6.50 -3.73 4.68
C VAL A 207 7.19 -4.57 3.62
N MET A 208 8.43 -4.20 3.28
CA MET A 208 9.36 -5.00 2.49
C MET A 208 10.47 -5.53 3.39
N TYR A 209 11.03 -6.70 3.06
CA TYR A 209 12.12 -7.32 3.81
C TYR A 209 13.34 -7.52 2.92
N ALA A 210 14.53 -7.60 3.54
CA ALA A 210 15.82 -7.97 2.96
C ALA A 210 15.96 -7.72 1.44
N ASP A 211 15.90 -8.78 0.64
CA ASP A 211 16.19 -8.78 -0.80
C ASP A 211 15.17 -7.95 -1.59
N GLU A 212 13.92 -7.89 -1.14
CA GLU A 212 12.87 -7.13 -1.81
C GLU A 212 13.09 -5.62 -1.73
N ILE A 213 13.76 -5.13 -0.68
CA ILE A 213 14.12 -3.71 -0.56
C ILE A 213 15.01 -3.29 -1.73
N GLU A 214 15.99 -4.12 -2.09
CA GLU A 214 16.94 -3.83 -3.16
C GLU A 214 16.30 -4.02 -4.54
N GLN A 215 15.49 -5.07 -4.70
CA GLN A 215 14.75 -5.35 -5.93
C GLN A 215 13.77 -4.21 -6.31
N TYR A 216 13.12 -3.62 -5.32
CA TYR A 216 12.10 -2.58 -5.52
C TYR A 216 12.63 -1.16 -5.37
N ALA A 217 13.91 -0.96 -5.02
CA ALA A 217 14.50 0.35 -4.77
C ALA A 217 14.33 1.34 -5.93
N ASP A 218 14.52 0.87 -7.18
CA ASP A 218 14.41 1.72 -8.37
C ASP A 218 12.97 1.82 -8.91
N LYS A 219 12.11 0.86 -8.54
CA LYS A 219 10.73 0.75 -9.02
C LYS A 219 9.75 1.59 -8.20
N LEU A 220 9.91 1.57 -6.87
CA LEU A 220 9.01 2.24 -5.94
C LEU A 220 9.51 3.65 -5.64
N LYS A 221 8.69 4.62 -6.01
CA LYS A 221 8.94 6.03 -5.82
C LYS A 221 7.78 6.63 -5.07
N LEU A 222 8.12 7.54 -4.18
CA LEU A 222 7.16 8.27 -3.40
C LEU A 222 6.22 9.10 -4.30
N ILE A 223 4.94 9.17 -3.95
CA ILE A 223 3.85 9.90 -4.65
C ILE A 223 3.58 9.34 -6.05
N ASN A 224 4.20 8.20 -6.42
CA ASN A 224 3.82 7.48 -7.63
C ASN A 224 2.68 6.50 -7.34
N THR A 225 1.88 6.23 -8.37
CA THR A 225 0.73 5.33 -8.32
C THR A 225 1.07 3.98 -8.92
N TYR A 226 0.57 2.92 -8.29
CA TYR A 226 0.86 1.54 -8.62
C TYR A 226 -0.42 0.69 -8.56
N LEU A 227 -0.43 -0.37 -9.36
CA LEU A 227 -1.31 -1.52 -9.17
C LEU A 227 -0.53 -2.55 -8.37
N ILE A 228 -1.04 -2.93 -7.21
CA ILE A 228 -0.46 -3.98 -6.37
C ILE A 228 -1.44 -5.14 -6.34
N SER A 229 -0.95 -6.35 -6.60
CA SER A 229 -1.68 -7.60 -6.39
C SER A 229 -0.85 -8.60 -5.62
N THR A 230 -1.50 -9.68 -5.18
CA THR A 230 -0.87 -10.85 -4.53
C THR A 230 -0.04 -10.57 -3.27
N ALA A 231 -0.08 -9.35 -2.75
CA ALA A 231 0.59 -9.01 -1.49
C ALA A 231 0.02 -9.81 -0.32
N ARG A 232 0.89 -10.28 0.57
CA ARG A 232 0.44 -11.02 1.76
C ARG A 232 -0.21 -10.06 2.76
N VAL A 233 -1.47 -10.33 3.09
CA VAL A 233 -2.23 -9.56 4.08
C VAL A 233 -2.02 -10.17 5.47
N LYS A 234 -1.67 -9.36 6.47
CA LYS A 234 -1.53 -9.78 7.87
C LYS A 234 -2.25 -8.82 8.81
N VAL A 235 -2.61 -9.30 10.01
CA VAL A 235 -3.23 -8.47 11.04
C VAL A 235 -2.21 -7.50 11.62
N SER A 236 -2.57 -6.22 11.67
CA SER A 236 -1.73 -5.19 12.27
C SER A 236 -1.55 -5.45 13.76
N PRO A 237 -0.31 -5.48 14.27
CA PRO A 237 -0.06 -5.67 15.68
C PRO A 237 -0.53 -4.45 16.48
N THR A 238 -1.34 -4.68 17.50
CA THR A 238 -1.83 -3.65 18.44
C THR A 238 -0.88 -3.38 19.60
N SER A 239 0.14 -4.23 19.79
CA SER A 239 1.20 -4.07 20.80
C SER A 239 1.99 -2.76 20.66
N TYR A 240 1.90 -2.15 19.48
CA TYR A 240 2.59 -0.93 19.11
C TYR A 240 1.60 0.24 18.93
N GLY A 241 0.48 0.26 19.65
CA GLY A 241 -0.52 1.33 19.59
C GLY A 241 -1.61 1.07 18.55
N LYS A 242 -2.51 2.04 18.36
CA LYS A 242 -3.61 1.93 17.39
C LYS A 242 -3.03 1.90 15.97
N PRO A 243 -3.24 0.81 15.21
CA PRO A 243 -2.71 0.73 13.86
C PRO A 243 -3.51 1.64 12.91
N ILE A 244 -2.87 2.07 11.81
CA ILE A 244 -3.49 2.91 10.77
C ILE A 244 -4.67 2.16 10.13
N HIS A 245 -4.51 0.85 9.94
CA HIS A 245 -5.51 -0.05 9.41
C HIS A 245 -5.48 -1.39 10.17
N LYS A 246 -6.61 -2.11 10.17
CA LYS A 246 -6.73 -3.44 10.83
C LYS A 246 -5.70 -4.44 10.31
N PHE A 247 -5.34 -4.30 9.04
CA PHE A 247 -4.36 -5.13 8.35
C PHE A 247 -3.14 -4.31 7.91
N TYR A 248 -2.04 -4.99 7.63
CA TYR A 248 -0.88 -4.46 6.92
C TYR A 248 -0.47 -5.45 5.83
N TRP A 249 0.21 -4.95 4.80
CA TRP A 249 0.67 -5.78 3.69
C TRP A 249 2.16 -6.06 3.78
N ILE A 250 2.55 -7.25 3.33
CA ILE A 250 3.94 -7.59 3.07
C ILE A 250 4.10 -7.67 1.56
N LEU A 251 5.00 -6.83 1.03
CA LEU A 251 5.40 -6.88 -0.36
C LEU A 251 6.64 -7.76 -0.45
N ASP A 252 6.52 -8.86 -1.16
CA ASP A 252 7.55 -9.88 -1.34
C ASP A 252 7.76 -10.21 -2.82
N LYS A 253 8.58 -11.23 -3.10
CA LYS A 253 8.81 -11.72 -4.47
C LYS A 253 7.57 -12.20 -5.23
N GLU A 254 6.49 -12.59 -4.54
CA GLU A 254 5.23 -13.04 -5.16
C GLU A 254 4.28 -11.88 -5.44
N THR A 255 4.56 -10.71 -4.85
CA THR A 255 3.78 -9.49 -5.03
C THR A 255 4.04 -8.89 -6.40
N VAL A 256 2.99 -8.70 -7.19
CA VAL A 256 3.10 -8.03 -8.48
C VAL A 256 2.83 -6.53 -8.31
N ILE A 257 3.76 -5.70 -8.81
CA ILE A 257 3.67 -4.24 -8.73
C ILE A 257 3.85 -3.64 -10.13
N GLU A 258 2.80 -3.00 -10.65
CA GLU A 258 2.81 -2.29 -11.93
C GLU A 258 2.74 -0.78 -11.69
N HIS A 259 3.65 -0.02 -12.29
CA HIS A 259 3.69 1.44 -12.16
C HIS A 259 2.76 2.11 -13.18
N ILE A 260 1.84 2.95 -12.70
CA ILE A 260 0.96 3.75 -13.56
C ILE A 260 1.71 5.03 -13.95
N LYS A 261 2.16 5.07 -15.21
CA LYS A 261 2.83 6.25 -15.77
C LYS A 261 1.84 7.40 -15.98
N PRO A 262 2.24 8.67 -15.78
CA PRO A 262 1.37 9.83 -16.04
C PRO A 262 0.86 9.94 -17.49
N SER A 263 1.57 9.34 -18.44
CA SER A 263 1.22 9.32 -19.87
C SER A 263 0.30 8.16 -20.25
N ASN A 264 -0.22 7.39 -19.29
CA ASN A 264 -1.10 6.27 -19.59
C ASN A 264 -2.51 6.77 -19.96
N GLU A 265 -3.00 6.41 -21.14
CA GLU A 265 -4.31 6.82 -21.65
C GLU A 265 -5.46 6.05 -21.00
N LEU A 266 -5.22 4.81 -20.53
CA LEU A 266 -6.25 3.98 -19.92
C LEU A 266 -6.48 4.29 -18.45
N GLU A 267 -5.40 4.47 -17.67
CA GLU A 267 -5.53 4.65 -16.22
C GLU A 267 -4.71 5.82 -15.70
N LYS A 268 -5.41 6.77 -15.05
CA LYS A 268 -4.79 7.98 -14.50
C LYS A 268 -4.17 7.71 -13.12
N PRO A 269 -2.99 8.30 -12.82
CA PRO A 269 -2.43 8.30 -11.47
C PRO A 269 -3.36 8.95 -10.46
N LEU A 270 -3.18 8.59 -9.19
CA LEU A 270 -3.91 9.19 -8.08
C LEU A 270 -3.47 10.64 -7.83
N PRO A 271 -4.39 11.49 -7.33
CA PRO A 271 -4.06 12.87 -6.99
C PRO A 271 -3.12 12.92 -5.78
N GLN A 272 -2.50 14.09 -5.56
CA GLN A 272 -1.63 14.28 -4.40
C GLN A 272 -2.36 13.98 -3.09
N PRO A 273 -1.70 13.28 -2.14
CA PRO A 273 -2.34 12.85 -0.91
C PRO A 273 -2.73 14.05 -0.05
N THR A 274 -4.01 14.09 0.32
CA THR A 274 -4.58 15.15 1.17
C THR A 274 -4.84 14.68 2.59
N LYS A 275 -4.96 13.37 2.83
CA LYS A 275 -5.28 12.83 4.15
C LYS A 275 -4.06 12.74 5.05
N LEU A 276 -4.14 13.43 6.18
CA LEU A 276 -3.10 13.40 7.20
C LEU A 276 -3.73 13.41 8.60
N ASN A 277 -3.74 12.26 9.25
CA ASN A 277 -4.35 12.05 10.57
C ASN A 277 -3.42 12.54 11.69
N ILE A 278 -3.30 13.86 11.86
CA ILE A 278 -2.41 14.48 12.87
C ILE A 278 -3.14 14.65 14.20
N THR A 279 -2.42 14.37 15.29
CA THR A 279 -2.77 14.79 16.64
C THR A 279 -2.25 16.19 16.91
N THR A 280 -3.15 17.11 17.22
CA THR A 280 -2.82 18.46 17.67
C THR A 280 -2.21 18.46 19.07
N PHE A 281 -1.33 19.42 19.37
CA PHE A 281 -0.53 19.38 20.61
C PHE A 281 -1.37 19.56 21.88
N ASP A 282 -2.48 20.31 21.82
CA ASP A 282 -3.47 20.46 22.89
C ASP A 282 -4.10 19.14 23.33
N ARG A 283 -4.17 18.14 22.43
CA ARG A 283 -4.72 16.81 22.74
C ARG A 283 -3.72 15.88 23.42
N ILE A 284 -2.42 16.13 23.30
CA ILE A 284 -1.36 15.24 23.80
C ILE A 284 -1.46 15.01 25.32
N PRO A 285 -1.67 16.04 26.17
CA PRO A 285 -1.85 15.82 27.61
C PRO A 285 -3.00 14.88 27.96
N HIS A 286 -4.09 14.91 27.19
CA HIS A 286 -5.24 14.04 27.41
C HIS A 286 -5.00 12.57 27.03
N LEU A 287 -3.98 12.31 26.20
CA LEU A 287 -3.61 10.97 25.77
C LEU A 287 -2.59 10.30 26.73
N MET A 288 -2.11 11.01 27.76
CA MET A 288 -1.15 10.49 28.74
C MET A 288 -1.65 9.27 29.53
N VAL A 289 -2.97 9.12 29.66
CA VAL A 289 -3.60 8.01 30.40
C VAL A 289 -3.29 6.66 29.74
N ASP A 290 -3.08 6.66 28.43
CA ASP A 290 -2.71 5.46 27.68
C ASP A 290 -1.21 5.50 27.36
N SER A 291 -0.42 4.80 28.17
CA SER A 291 1.05 4.72 27.99
C SER A 291 1.48 4.04 26.69
N ALA A 292 0.56 3.33 26.02
CA ALA A 292 0.77 2.70 24.71
C ALA A 292 0.29 3.58 23.54
N ALA A 293 -0.31 4.75 23.83
CA ALA A 293 -0.77 5.67 22.80
C ALA A 293 0.39 6.12 21.91
N LYS A 294 0.12 6.10 20.61
CA LYS A 294 1.01 6.64 19.59
C LYS A 294 0.27 7.65 18.75
N ILE A 295 0.99 8.69 18.39
CA ILE A 295 0.43 9.85 17.70
C ILE A 295 1.23 10.13 16.43
N ASP A 296 0.54 10.70 15.45
CA ASP A 296 1.17 11.29 14.29
C ASP A 296 1.15 12.82 14.49
N ILE A 297 2.26 13.49 14.21
CA ILE A 297 2.44 14.93 14.43
C ILE A 297 3.00 15.60 13.19
N LEU A 298 2.51 16.79 12.89
CA LEU A 298 3.07 17.69 11.88
C LEU A 298 3.46 18.99 12.57
N THR A 299 4.74 19.33 12.55
CA THR A 299 5.29 20.34 13.46
C THR A 299 6.53 21.01 12.89
N ILE A 300 6.82 22.21 13.39
CA ILE A 300 8.01 22.98 13.05
C ILE A 300 9.13 22.66 14.04
N VAL A 301 10.35 22.47 13.55
CA VAL A 301 11.53 22.31 14.39
C VAL A 301 12.09 23.69 14.73
N LEU A 302 12.07 24.05 16.02
CA LEU A 302 12.63 25.31 16.53
C LEU A 302 14.12 25.18 16.85
N ARG A 303 14.52 24.03 17.40
CA ARG A 303 15.89 23.76 17.80
C ARG A 303 16.22 22.28 17.61
N CYS A 304 17.40 22.00 17.11
CA CYS A 304 17.98 20.66 17.11
C CYS A 304 19.22 20.66 18.03
N GLY A 305 19.16 19.92 19.13
CA GLY A 305 20.27 19.80 20.07
C GLY A 305 21.42 18.95 19.51
N PRO A 306 22.61 18.99 20.15
CA PRO A 306 23.69 18.09 19.81
C PRO A 306 23.33 16.63 20.16
N GLN A 307 24.01 15.70 19.50
CA GLN A 307 23.94 14.30 19.90
C GLN A 307 24.65 14.09 21.25
N LYS A 308 24.00 13.36 22.14
CA LYS A 308 24.48 13.06 23.49
C LYS A 308 24.35 11.58 23.82
N TYR A 309 25.07 11.14 24.84
CA TYR A 309 24.99 9.78 25.38
C TYR A 309 24.25 9.82 26.72
N VAL A 310 23.33 8.90 26.93
CA VAL A 310 22.48 8.85 28.12
C VAL A 310 22.69 7.55 28.88
N GLY A 311 22.88 7.69 30.20
CA GLY A 311 22.93 6.57 31.15
C GLY A 311 24.22 5.74 31.09
N ARG A 312 24.24 4.67 31.89
CA ARG A 312 25.39 3.74 31.96
C ARG A 312 25.57 2.88 30.71
N SER A 313 24.48 2.64 29.99
CA SER A 313 24.46 1.84 28.76
C SER A 313 24.90 2.60 27.50
N HIS A 314 25.27 3.89 27.62
CA HIS A 314 25.78 4.72 26.51
C HIS A 314 24.86 4.75 25.29
N HIS A 315 23.53 4.76 25.52
CA HIS A 315 22.59 4.96 24.43
C HIS A 315 22.72 6.36 23.86
N ARG A 316 22.73 6.46 22.54
CA ARG A 316 22.82 7.75 21.84
C ARG A 316 21.43 8.35 21.74
N CYS A 317 21.32 9.64 22.00
CA CYS A 317 20.09 10.37 21.71
C CYS A 317 20.36 11.79 21.23
N ARG A 318 19.36 12.36 20.60
CA ARG A 318 19.32 13.76 20.18
C ARG A 318 17.95 14.32 20.50
N GLU A 319 17.91 15.47 21.17
CA GLU A 319 16.66 16.14 21.52
C GLU A 319 16.36 17.26 20.54
N ILE A 320 15.11 17.34 20.09
CA ILE A 320 14.63 18.39 19.21
C ILE A 320 13.42 19.08 19.83
N THR A 321 13.39 20.41 19.76
CA THR A 321 12.27 21.22 20.24
C THR A 321 11.31 21.47 19.09
N LEU A 322 10.07 21.02 19.28
CA LEU A 322 8.99 21.06 18.29
C LEU A 322 7.98 22.15 18.66
N CYS A 323 7.32 22.71 17.66
CA CYS A 323 6.28 23.71 17.84
C CYS A 323 5.13 23.55 16.84
N ASP A 324 3.90 23.73 17.30
CA ASP A 324 2.70 23.76 16.45
C ASP A 324 2.28 25.20 16.08
N ASN A 325 1.19 25.31 15.33
CA ASN A 325 0.60 26.61 14.95
C ASN A 325 -0.12 27.33 16.10
N GLN A 326 -0.29 26.67 17.25
CA GLN A 326 -0.85 27.26 18.48
C GLN A 326 0.25 27.70 19.46
N LYS A 327 1.53 27.58 19.07
CA LYS A 327 2.72 27.91 19.87
C LYS A 327 2.97 26.96 21.05
N ASN A 328 2.27 25.83 21.09
CA ASN A 328 2.60 24.76 22.02
C ASN A 328 3.95 24.16 21.63
N GLN A 329 4.76 23.78 22.62
CA GLN A 329 6.07 23.19 22.37
C GLN A 329 6.21 21.86 23.08
N PHE A 330 6.83 20.91 22.38
CA PHE A 330 7.20 19.61 22.95
C PHE A 330 8.65 19.29 22.65
N LEU A 331 9.31 18.63 23.61
CA LEU A 331 10.60 18.01 23.39
C LEU A 331 10.38 16.63 22.77
N LEU A 332 11.01 16.37 21.62
CA LEU A 332 11.07 15.03 21.03
C LEU A 332 12.49 14.48 21.15
N THR A 333 12.60 13.30 21.76
CA THR A 333 13.86 12.57 21.87
C THR A 333 13.97 11.55 20.74
N LEU A 334 14.97 11.75 19.88
CA LEU A 334 15.42 10.81 18.86
C LEU A 334 16.48 9.89 19.45
N TRP A 335 16.26 8.58 19.39
CA TRP A 335 17.14 7.57 19.96
C TRP A 335 17.94 6.85 18.89
N GLU A 336 19.18 6.51 19.20
CA GLU A 336 20.09 5.73 18.36
C GLU A 336 20.16 6.26 16.93
N ASP A 337 19.88 5.40 15.94
CA ASP A 337 19.97 5.68 14.51
C ASP A 337 19.13 6.89 14.08
N PHE A 338 17.99 7.13 14.73
CA PHE A 338 17.18 8.34 14.48
C PHE A 338 17.90 9.63 14.83
N GLY A 339 18.71 9.64 15.89
CA GLY A 339 19.47 10.82 16.27
C GLY A 339 20.63 11.08 15.30
N GLU A 340 21.20 10.03 14.74
CA GLU A 340 22.37 10.07 13.85
C GLU A 340 22.03 10.38 12.41
N ILE A 341 20.89 9.91 11.92
CA ILE A 341 20.50 10.04 10.51
C ILE A 341 19.51 11.20 10.39
N GLU A 342 18.27 11.02 10.83
CA GLU A 342 17.22 12.05 10.70
C GLU A 342 17.53 13.29 11.54
N GLY A 343 18.02 13.09 12.77
CA GLY A 343 18.44 14.18 13.66
C GLY A 343 19.62 14.97 13.10
N HIS A 344 20.56 14.31 12.43
CA HIS A 344 21.68 14.98 11.74
C HIS A 344 21.21 15.71 10.49
N GLU A 345 20.34 15.11 9.68
CA GLU A 345 19.75 15.76 8.51
C GLU A 345 19.03 17.05 8.89
N ILE A 346 18.21 17.02 9.96
CA ILE A 346 17.53 18.20 10.49
C ILE A 346 18.55 19.26 10.93
N ALA A 347 19.55 18.89 11.74
CA ALA A 347 20.56 19.84 12.21
C ALA A 347 21.36 20.46 11.06
N SER A 348 21.76 19.66 10.08
CA SER A 348 22.48 20.10 8.89
C SER A 348 21.64 21.10 8.08
N LYS A 349 20.38 20.75 7.80
CA LYS A 349 19.45 21.64 7.10
C LYS A 349 19.17 22.93 7.86
N MET A 350 19.11 22.91 9.19
CA MET A 350 18.96 24.13 10.00
C MET A 350 20.21 25.02 9.95
N ALA A 351 21.40 24.43 9.78
CA ALA A 351 22.65 25.19 9.68
C ALA A 351 22.83 25.81 8.29
N THR A 352 22.43 25.12 7.22
CA THR A 352 22.56 25.62 5.85
C THR A 352 21.40 26.49 5.39
N THR A 353 20.18 26.21 5.89
CA THR A 353 18.97 26.90 5.44
C THR A 353 18.57 27.94 6.48
N ALA A 354 18.42 29.20 6.07
CA ALA A 354 17.88 30.24 6.94
C ALA A 354 16.37 30.05 7.24
N ASP A 355 15.70 29.12 6.58
CA ASP A 355 14.27 28.84 6.72
C ASP A 355 13.96 27.79 7.78
N LEU A 356 12.76 27.88 8.34
CA LEU A 356 12.24 26.92 9.32
C LEU A 356 12.00 25.55 8.65
N ILE A 357 12.11 24.48 9.43
CA ILE A 357 11.93 23.10 8.96
C ILE A 357 10.60 22.57 9.49
N VAL A 358 9.80 21.95 8.62
CA VAL A 358 8.62 21.19 9.03
C VAL A 358 8.95 19.71 9.00
N ILE A 359 8.54 18.97 10.04
CA ILE A 359 8.64 17.52 10.08
C ILE A 359 7.26 16.89 10.23
N LEU A 360 7.07 15.74 9.58
CA LEU A 360 5.99 14.80 9.85
C LEU A 360 6.58 13.62 10.61
N GLY A 361 6.16 13.44 11.86
CA GLY A 361 6.52 12.28 12.67
C GLY A 361 5.30 11.37 12.80
N ARG A 362 5.42 10.08 12.46
CA ARG A 362 4.35 9.10 12.67
C ARG A 362 4.70 8.05 13.70
N SER A 363 3.67 7.54 14.36
CA SER A 363 3.79 6.55 15.43
C SER A 363 4.73 7.01 16.54
N ILE A 364 4.68 8.29 16.90
CA ILE A 364 5.48 8.90 17.96
C ILE A 364 4.90 8.50 19.31
N GLY A 365 5.77 8.06 20.24
CA GLY A 365 5.35 7.70 21.58
C GLY A 365 5.27 8.92 22.50
N ILE A 366 4.29 8.91 23.40
CA ILE A 366 4.21 9.88 24.49
C ILE A 366 5.06 9.34 25.67
N SER A 367 5.79 10.23 26.33
CA SER A 367 6.58 9.95 27.53
C SER A 367 6.18 10.92 28.62
N THR A 368 6.03 10.42 29.84
CA THR A 368 5.81 11.23 31.04
C THR A 368 7.04 11.23 31.96
N PHE A 369 8.12 10.59 31.52
CA PHE A 369 9.36 10.50 32.28
C PHE A 369 9.99 11.89 32.39
N GLN A 370 10.02 12.42 33.61
CA GLN A 370 10.45 13.79 33.91
C GLN A 370 9.60 14.84 33.16
N GLY A 371 8.29 14.66 33.11
CA GLY A 371 7.38 15.59 32.44
C GLY A 371 6.92 15.11 31.07
N LEU A 372 5.95 15.82 30.50
CA LEU A 372 5.32 15.45 29.24
C LEU A 372 6.26 15.75 28.07
N SER A 373 6.73 14.69 27.42
CA SER A 373 7.64 14.74 26.28
C SER A 373 7.26 13.70 25.23
N LEU A 374 7.88 13.79 24.07
CA LEU A 374 7.69 12.88 22.97
C LEU A 374 8.97 12.06 22.78
N GLN A 375 8.80 10.81 22.35
CA GLN A 375 9.93 9.92 22.09
C GLN A 375 9.69 9.10 20.83
N ILE A 376 10.75 8.95 20.05
CA ILE A 376 10.71 8.07 18.89
C ILE A 376 10.63 6.61 19.34
N ARG A 377 9.87 5.79 18.62
CA ARG A 377 9.77 4.35 18.83
C ARG A 377 10.38 3.61 17.65
N PHE A 378 10.60 2.30 17.83
CA PHE A 378 11.20 1.46 16.79
C PHE A 378 10.43 1.47 15.46
N ASN A 379 9.10 1.56 15.48
CA ASN A 379 8.27 1.56 14.28
C ASN A 379 7.92 2.98 13.78
N SER A 380 8.45 4.03 14.41
CA SER A 380 8.17 5.40 14.02
C SER A 380 8.85 5.76 12.71
N THR A 381 8.33 6.80 12.07
CA THR A 381 8.95 7.43 10.90
C THR A 381 9.05 8.93 11.16
N VAL A 382 10.11 9.55 10.66
CA VAL A 382 10.30 11.00 10.71
C VAL A 382 10.66 11.45 9.31
N ARG A 383 9.91 12.42 8.81
CA ARG A 383 10.09 12.94 7.47
C ARG A 383 10.28 14.44 7.50
N VAL A 384 11.38 14.88 6.90
CA VAL A 384 11.72 16.31 6.79
C VAL A 384 11.07 16.90 5.55
N ASN A 385 10.41 18.06 5.70
CA ASN A 385 9.71 18.81 4.67
C ASN A 385 8.75 17.94 3.84
N PRO A 386 7.71 17.38 4.46
CA PRO A 386 6.75 16.52 3.79
C PRO A 386 5.91 17.31 2.78
N ASN A 387 5.63 16.73 1.60
CA ASN A 387 4.90 17.39 0.52
C ASN A 387 3.38 17.23 0.69
N TYR A 388 2.82 17.83 1.74
CA TYR A 388 1.39 17.85 2.01
C TYR A 388 0.88 19.30 2.05
N PRO A 389 -0.36 19.58 1.60
CA PRO A 389 -0.93 20.93 1.70
C PRO A 389 -0.91 21.49 3.13
N GLN A 390 -1.12 20.65 4.15
CA GLN A 390 -1.05 21.02 5.56
C GLN A 390 0.35 21.47 5.96
N ALA A 391 1.39 20.82 5.43
CA ALA A 391 2.78 21.18 5.69
C ALA A 391 3.14 22.53 5.06
N VAL A 392 2.64 22.78 3.84
CA VAL A 392 2.78 24.08 3.15
C VAL A 392 2.09 25.20 3.94
N LYS A 393 0.87 24.95 4.45
CA LYS A 393 0.18 25.89 5.34
C LYS A 393 0.97 26.18 6.61
N LEU A 394 1.50 25.13 7.25
CA LEU A 394 2.26 25.26 8.49
C LEU A 394 3.56 26.03 8.30
N ILE A 395 4.32 25.77 7.22
CA ILE A 395 5.56 26.51 6.96
C ILE A 395 5.30 27.98 6.63
N ASN A 396 4.22 28.29 5.89
CA ASN A 396 3.85 29.67 5.60
C ASN A 396 3.50 30.45 6.88
N TRP A 397 2.68 29.86 7.76
CA TRP A 397 2.41 30.42 9.08
C TRP A 397 3.71 30.62 9.89
N ALA A 398 4.61 29.65 9.85
CA ALA A 398 5.89 29.71 10.56
C ALA A 398 6.76 30.87 10.06
N LYS A 399 6.79 31.11 8.75
CA LYS A 399 7.52 32.21 8.12
C LYS A 399 6.97 33.57 8.55
N GLU A 400 5.65 33.73 8.62
CA GLU A 400 5.00 34.94 9.12
C GLU A 400 5.31 35.21 10.61
N ASN A 401 5.52 34.15 11.40
CA ASN A 401 5.76 34.22 12.85
C ASN A 401 7.24 34.01 13.26
N LYS A 402 8.17 34.05 12.28
CA LYS A 402 9.56 33.60 12.45
C LYS A 402 10.32 34.32 13.58
N THR A 403 10.16 35.64 13.70
CA THR A 403 10.84 36.45 14.72
C THR A 403 10.40 36.07 16.14
N MET A 404 9.11 35.86 16.35
CA MET A 404 8.54 35.37 17.61
C MET A 404 9.08 33.98 17.96
N LEU A 405 9.01 33.05 17.02
CA LEU A 405 9.43 31.65 17.23
C LEU A 405 10.92 31.53 17.59
N LEU A 406 11.78 32.34 16.97
CA LEU A 406 13.22 32.32 17.23
C LEU A 406 13.63 33.15 18.46
N SER A 407 12.88 34.19 18.83
CA SER A 407 13.19 35.02 20.01
C SER A 407 13.16 34.22 21.33
N HIS A 408 12.23 33.26 21.47
CA HIS A 408 12.13 32.40 22.66
C HIS A 408 13.22 31.33 22.74
N SER A 409 14.03 31.19 21.68
CA SER A 409 15.09 30.19 21.60
C SER A 409 16.48 30.72 22.01
N SER A 410 16.62 31.99 22.40
CA SER A 410 17.95 32.62 22.60
C SER A 410 18.44 32.77 24.06
N GLU A 411 17.65 32.44 25.09
CA GLU A 411 18.04 32.83 26.47
C GLU A 411 18.75 31.77 27.33
N LYS A 412 19.05 30.57 26.83
CA LYS A 412 19.80 29.58 27.64
C LYS A 412 20.89 28.87 26.86
N THR A 413 21.92 29.63 26.50
CA THR A 413 23.28 29.12 26.30
C THR A 413 24.05 29.34 27.60
N SER A 414 23.99 28.37 28.50
CA SER A 414 24.91 28.28 29.64
C SER A 414 25.16 26.81 29.98
N THR A 415 26.42 26.45 29.83
CA THR A 415 27.07 25.25 30.35
C THR A 415 26.75 25.03 31.82
N SER A 416 25.84 24.11 32.14
CA SER A 416 25.91 23.27 33.35
C SER A 416 24.91 22.13 33.27
N SER A 417 25.39 20.98 33.75
CA SER A 417 24.69 19.71 33.87
C SER A 417 23.54 19.79 34.89
N SER A 418 22.35 20.23 34.47
CA SER A 418 21.06 19.96 35.13
C SER A 418 19.93 20.78 34.46
N VAL A 419 19.64 20.51 33.19
CA VAL A 419 18.45 21.11 32.56
C VAL A 419 17.23 20.36 33.08
N THR A 420 16.48 20.99 33.97
CA THR A 420 15.10 20.60 34.29
C THR A 420 14.30 20.60 32.98
N PRO A 421 13.56 19.53 32.66
CA PRO A 421 12.76 19.49 31.45
C PRO A 421 11.75 20.63 31.47
N MET A 422 11.69 21.38 30.37
CA MET A 422 10.66 22.40 30.17
C MET A 422 9.30 21.72 30.19
N ILE A 423 8.58 21.88 31.30
CA ILE A 423 7.15 21.68 31.36
C ILE A 423 6.54 22.90 30.67
N VAL A 424 5.90 22.71 29.52
CA VAL A 424 5.01 23.73 28.96
C VAL A 424 3.61 23.45 29.49
N THR A 425 3.16 24.32 30.38
CA THR A 425 1.77 24.42 30.81
C THR A 425 0.90 24.81 29.61
N PRO A 426 -0.26 24.18 29.40
CA PRO A 426 -1.26 24.67 28.46
C PRO A 426 -1.65 26.11 28.83
N THR A 427 -1.89 26.95 27.83
CA THR A 427 -2.31 28.34 28.02
C THR A 427 -3.52 28.41 28.97
N GLY A 428 -3.33 29.01 30.15
CA GLY A 428 -4.40 29.20 31.15
C GLY A 428 -4.22 28.46 32.49
N GLN A 429 -3.17 27.66 32.69
CA GLN A 429 -2.88 27.07 34.01
C GLN A 429 -1.74 27.80 34.73
N GLN A 430 -2.04 28.30 35.94
CA GLN A 430 -1.08 28.95 36.84
C GLN A 430 -0.32 27.88 37.62
N LEU A 431 1.01 27.88 37.52
CA LEU A 431 1.89 27.07 38.36
C LEU A 431 1.86 27.65 39.78
N ILE A 432 1.52 26.80 40.75
CA ILE A 432 1.50 27.13 42.18
C ILE A 432 2.64 26.34 42.83
N SER A 433 3.45 26.98 43.68
CA SER A 433 4.52 26.29 44.41
C SER A 433 3.91 25.25 45.36
N VAL A 434 4.61 24.13 45.60
CA VAL A 434 4.17 23.15 46.61
C VAL A 434 4.08 23.78 48.01
N GLU A 435 4.88 24.83 48.27
CA GLU A 435 4.84 25.62 49.50
C GLU A 435 3.57 26.46 49.65
N GLU A 436 2.87 26.75 48.54
CA GLU A 436 1.65 27.57 48.50
C GLU A 436 0.38 26.73 48.66
N ILE A 437 0.48 25.39 48.67
CA ILE A 437 -0.63 24.49 49.01
C ILE A 437 -0.84 24.53 50.52
N LYS A 438 -1.55 25.56 51.01
CA LYS A 438 -1.99 25.60 52.41
C LYS A 438 -2.96 24.45 52.67
N SER A 439 -2.66 23.70 53.73
CA SER A 439 -3.41 22.59 54.32
C SER A 439 -4.94 22.69 54.11
N VAL A 440 -5.51 21.71 53.41
CA VAL A 440 -6.95 21.46 53.41
C VAL A 440 -7.39 21.05 54.83
N PRO A 441 -8.51 21.57 55.38
CA PRO A 441 -8.98 21.16 56.69
C PRO A 441 -9.39 19.68 56.67
N SER A 442 -8.96 18.95 57.68
CA SER A 442 -9.35 17.56 57.93
C SER A 442 -10.87 17.42 57.96
N VAL A 443 -11.42 16.69 56.99
CA VAL A 443 -12.82 16.25 57.01
C VAL A 443 -12.95 15.16 58.07
N SER A 444 -13.67 15.47 59.15
CA SER A 444 -14.06 14.52 60.18
C SER A 444 -14.96 13.44 59.58
N HIS A 445 -14.56 12.18 59.72
CA HIS A 445 -15.42 11.05 59.47
C HIS A 445 -16.52 10.98 60.53
N THR A 446 -17.77 10.99 60.10
CA THR A 446 -18.93 10.38 60.76
C THR A 446 -19.78 9.71 59.72
#